data_AF-K0ZG19-F1
#
_entry.id   AF-K0ZG19-F1
#
_cell.length_a   1.000
_cell.length_b   1.000
_cell.length_c   1.000
_cell.angle_alpha   90.00
_cell.angle_beta   90.00
_cell.angle_gamma   90.00
#
_symmetry.space_group_name_H-M   'P 1'
#
loop_
_entity.id
_entity.type
_entity.pdbx_description
1 polymer ?
#
loop_
_entity_poly.entity_id
_entity_poly.type
_entity_poly.pdbx_seq_one_letter_code
_entity_poly.pdbx_strand_id
1 'polypeptide(L)' 'MSHLTAENSKEGPHAAQEAPNGRYWLDIGSGAWDTSGRPSEVRLDRALVVSPSAIRREGATVPRDTWEMMLQALKKHP' A
#
# COMPACT_ATOMS: atom_id res chain seq x y z
N MET A 1 6.13 16.39 -23.70
CA MET A 1 4.76 15.97 -23.40
C MET A 1 4.80 14.49 -23.04
N SER A 2 4.91 14.17 -21.76
CA SER A 2 4.93 12.78 -21.30
C SER A 2 3.65 12.53 -20.53
N HIS A 3 2.58 12.23 -21.27
CA HIS A 3 1.46 11.47 -20.72
C HIS A 3 1.96 10.03 -20.58
N LEU A 4 2.43 9.69 -19.39
CA LEU A 4 2.42 8.31 -18.94
C LEU A 4 1.23 8.21 -17.98
N THR A 5 0.05 7.93 -18.55
CA THR A 5 -1.03 7.34 -17.79
C THR A 5 -0.50 6.01 -17.27
N ALA A 6 -0.16 5.95 -16.00
CA ALA A 6 0.12 4.70 -15.33
C ALA A 6 -1.18 3.88 -15.38
N GLU A 7 -1.26 2.99 -16.36
CA GLU A 7 -2.20 1.88 -16.36
C GLU A 7 -1.93 1.06 -15.09
N ASN A 8 -2.77 1.26 -14.08
CA ASN A 8 -3.35 0.30 -13.14
C ASN A 8 -2.71 -1.11 -13.09
N SER A 9 -1.41 -1.23 -12.85
CA SER A 9 -0.79 -2.48 -12.41
C SER A 9 -1.19 -2.70 -10.95
N LYS A 10 -2.30 -3.41 -10.74
CA LYS A 10 -2.92 -3.62 -9.42
C LYS A 10 -2.12 -4.55 -8.48
N GLU A 11 -0.95 -4.99 -8.91
CA GLU A 11 -0.05 -5.87 -8.17
C GLU A 11 1.35 -5.30 -8.27
N GLY A 12 1.96 -5.03 -7.11
CA GLY A 12 3.31 -4.48 -7.05
C GLY A 12 4.36 -5.56 -7.40
N PRO A 13 5.62 -5.16 -7.70
CA PRO A 13 6.70 -6.08 -8.05
C PRO A 13 6.85 -7.31 -7.13
N HIS A 14 6.48 -7.20 -5.85
CA HIS A 14 6.56 -8.32 -4.91
C HIS A 14 5.33 -9.22 -4.85
N ALA A 15 4.18 -8.81 -5.40
CA ALA A 15 2.90 -9.50 -5.20
C ALA A 15 2.89 -10.93 -5.75
N ALA A 16 3.25 -11.13 -7.02
CA ALA A 16 3.15 -12.43 -7.68
C ALA A 16 4.14 -13.48 -7.13
N GLN A 17 5.33 -13.04 -6.71
CA GLN A 17 6.38 -13.92 -6.18
C GLN A 17 6.11 -14.35 -4.74
N GLU A 18 5.40 -13.51 -3.98
CA GLU A 18 5.20 -13.69 -2.55
C GLU A 18 3.83 -14.28 -2.19
N ALA A 19 2.86 -14.24 -3.10
CA ALA A 19 1.55 -14.85 -2.91
C ALA A 19 1.60 -16.35 -2.54
N PRO A 20 2.50 -17.19 -3.11
CA PRO A 20 2.65 -18.59 -2.67
C PRO A 20 3.08 -18.73 -1.20
N ASN A 21 3.71 -17.69 -0.63
CA ASN A 21 4.15 -17.64 0.76
C ASN A 21 3.08 -17.00 1.69
N GLY A 22 1.85 -16.79 1.20
CA GLY A 22 0.79 -16.10 1.94
C GLY A 22 1.07 -14.62 2.18
N ARG A 23 1.96 -14.01 1.40
CA ARG A 23 2.35 -12.60 1.52
C ARG A 23 1.75 -11.82 0.36
N TYR A 24 0.94 -10.82 0.67
CA TYR A 24 0.17 -10.06 -0.31
C TYR A 24 0.57 -8.60 -0.30
N TRP A 25 1.06 -8.11 -1.43
CA TRP A 25 1.52 -6.74 -1.60
C TRP A 25 0.61 -6.00 -2.57
N LEU A 26 0.25 -4.76 -2.22
CA LEU A 26 -0.56 -3.86 -3.03
C LEU A 26 0.27 -2.63 -3.34
N ASP A 27 0.45 -2.32 -4.63
CA ASP A 27 1.03 -1.06 -5.05
C ASP A 27 0.11 0.12 -4.66
N ILE A 28 0.67 1.12 -3.99
CA ILE A 28 -0.02 2.37 -3.62
C ILE A 28 0.62 3.61 -4.26
N GLY A 29 1.62 3.40 -5.13
CA GLY A 29 2.37 4.45 -5.80
C GLY A 29 3.24 5.27 -4.85
N SER A 30 3.52 6.51 -5.24
CA SER A 30 4.29 7.46 -4.43
C SER A 30 3.36 8.40 -3.64
N GLY A 31 3.81 8.86 -2.47
CA GLY A 31 3.05 9.84 -1.69
C GLY A 31 3.79 10.30 -0.44
N ALA A 32 3.11 11.09 0.40
CA ALA A 32 3.70 11.73 1.58
C ALA A 32 4.29 10.74 2.60
N TRP A 33 3.92 9.46 2.53
CA TRP A 33 4.45 8.37 3.35
C TRP A 33 5.91 8.02 3.04
N ASP A 34 6.43 8.38 1.86
CA ASP A 34 7.84 8.27 1.52
C ASP A 34 8.37 9.65 1.13
N THR A 35 9.18 10.26 2.00
CA THR A 35 9.77 11.59 1.76
C THR A 35 10.68 11.65 0.54
N SER A 36 11.18 10.51 0.06
CA SER A 36 11.95 10.42 -1.19
C SER A 36 11.07 10.27 -2.43
N GLY A 37 9.74 10.13 -2.25
CA GLY A 37 8.77 10.03 -3.35
C GLY A 37 8.86 8.74 -4.15
N ARG A 38 9.44 7.66 -3.61
CA ARG A 38 9.55 6.40 -4.33
C ARG A 38 8.19 5.69 -4.43
N PRO A 39 7.96 4.90 -5.49
CA PRO A 39 6.86 3.95 -5.53
C PRO A 39 6.89 3.06 -4.28
N SER A 40 5.73 2.87 -3.68
CA SER A 40 5.56 2.19 -2.40
C SER A 40 4.48 1.14 -2.50
N GLU A 41 4.60 0.11 -1.67
CA GLU A 41 3.62 -0.95 -1.54
C GLU A 41 3.13 -1.06 -0.09
N VAL A 42 1.91 -1.55 0.09
CA VAL A 42 1.38 -2.00 1.38
C VAL A 42 1.31 -3.51 1.42
N ARG A 43 1.73 -4.07 2.56
CA ARG A 43 1.59 -5.49 2.86
C ARG A 43 0.24 -5.78 3.52
N LEU A 44 -0.65 -6.44 2.81
CA LEU A 44 -2.04 -6.68 3.21
C LEU A 44 -2.18 -7.76 4.28
N ASP A 45 -1.29 -8.76 4.29
CA ASP A 45 -1.28 -9.85 5.28
C ASP A 45 -0.78 -9.42 6.67
N ARG A 46 -0.42 -8.14 6.85
CA ARG A 46 0.26 -7.66 8.07
C ARG A 46 -0.41 -6.45 8.70
N ALA A 47 -1.49 -6.69 9.42
CA ALA A 47 -2.07 -5.71 10.33
C ALA A 47 -1.25 -5.61 11.63
N LEU A 48 -0.80 -4.41 11.99
CA LEU A 48 -0.18 -4.12 13.27
C LEU A 48 -1.19 -3.43 14.18
N VAL A 49 -1.60 -4.10 15.26
CA VAL A 49 -2.44 -3.48 16.29
C VAL A 49 -1.53 -2.83 17.32
N VAL A 50 -1.63 -1.51 17.44
CA VAL A 50 -0.83 -0.72 18.38
C VAL A 50 -1.74 0.09 19.30
N SER A 51 -1.31 0.28 20.56
CA SER A 51 -1.99 1.21 21.46
C SER A 51 -1.86 2.65 20.93
N PRO A 52 -2.92 3.47 20.98
CA PRO A 52 -2.81 4.89 20.65
C PRO A 52 -1.72 5.62 21.45
N SER A 53 -1.53 5.25 22.72
CA SER A 53 -0.47 5.82 23.58
C SER A 53 0.95 5.45 23.13
N ALA A 54 1.11 4.44 22.29
CA ALA A 54 2.41 4.04 21.73
C ALA A 54 2.72 4.79 20.42
N ILE A 55 1.76 5.49 19.81
CA ILE A 55 1.95 6.27 18.60
C ILE A 55 2.63 7.59 18.97
N ARG A 56 3.88 7.77 18.52
CA ARG A 56 4.66 8.98 18.81
C ARG A 56 4.33 10.16 17.90
N ARG A 57 3.97 9.86 16.64
CA ARG A 57 3.60 10.85 15.61
C ARG A 57 2.83 10.18 14.49
N GLU A 58 1.95 10.94 13.86
CA GLU A 58 1.38 10.61 12.55
C GLU A 58 2.41 10.99 11.47
N GLY A 59 2.85 10.02 10.68
CA GLY A 59 3.90 10.24 9.68
C GLY A 59 3.38 10.85 8.38
N ALA A 60 2.23 10.36 7.91
CA ALA A 60 1.53 10.82 6.72
C ALA A 60 0.11 10.27 6.72
N THR A 61 -0.78 10.89 5.95
CA THR A 61 -2.11 10.37 5.62
C THR A 61 -2.14 9.92 4.17
N VAL A 62 -2.96 8.91 3.86
CA VAL A 62 -3.22 8.50 2.48
C VAL A 62 -4.46 9.21 1.92
N PRO A 63 -4.51 9.46 0.59
CA PRO A 63 -5.75 9.88 -0.06
C PRO A 63 -6.89 8.88 0.14
N ARG A 64 -8.13 9.36 0.09
CA ARG A 64 -9.33 8.52 0.24
C ARG A 64 -9.38 7.39 -0.79
N ASP A 65 -9.06 7.68 -2.05
CA ASP A 65 -9.13 6.68 -3.12
C ASP A 65 -8.12 5.55 -2.90
N THR A 66 -6.91 5.88 -2.43
CA THR A 66 -5.89 4.90 -2.04
C THR A 66 -6.40 4.04 -0.89
N TRP A 67 -7.02 4.65 0.13
CA TRP A 67 -7.61 3.91 1.24
C TRP A 67 -8.72 2.96 0.81
N GLU A 68 -9.64 3.41 -0.05
CA GLU A 68 -10.73 2.59 -0.55
C GLU A 68 -10.21 1.41 -1.40
N MET A 69 -9.18 1.64 -2.21
CA MET A 69 -8.47 0.59 -2.93
C MET A 69 -7.89 -0.46 -1.97
N MET A 70 -7.24 -0.04 -0.87
CA MET A 70 -6.69 -0.95 0.15
C MET A 70 -7.79 -1.80 0.79
N LEU A 71 -8.94 -1.20 1.12
CA LEU A 71 -10.07 -1.94 1.68
C LEU A 71 -10.63 -3.00 0.73
N GLN A 72 -10.69 -2.71 -0.58
CA GLN A 72 -11.13 -3.70 -1.56
C GLN A 72 -10.12 -4.83 -1.73
N ALA A 73 -8.82 -4.55 -1.61
CA ALA A 73 -7.78 -5.56 -1.67
C ALA A 73 -7.77 -6.47 -0.42
N LEU A 74 -7.93 -5.89 0.78
CA LEU A 74 -8.02 -6.65 2.03
C LEU A 74 -9.16 -7.68 2.03
N LYS A 75 -10.31 -7.34 1.43
CA LYS A 75 -11.43 -8.30 1.30
C LYS A 75 -11.09 -9.54 0.47
N LYS A 76 -10.12 -9.44 -0.44
CA LYS A 76 -9.66 -10.55 -1.29
C LYS A 76 -8.55 -11.38 -0.63
N HIS A 77 -7.87 -10.81 0.35
CA HIS A 77 -6.68 -11.37 0.99
C HIS A 77 -6.78 -11.20 2.52
N PRO A 78 -7.68 -11.95 3.21
CA PRO A 78 -7.83 -11.90 4.65
C PRO A 78 -6.67 -12.55 5.42
#